data_AF-A0A4S4E5J7-F1
#
_entry.id   AF-A0A4S4E5J7-F1
#
_cell.length_a   1.000
_cell.length_b   1.000
_cell.length_c   1.000
_cell.angle_alpha   90.00
_cell.angle_beta   90.00
_cell.angle_gamma   90.00
#
_symmetry.space_group_name_H-M   'P 1'
#
loop_
_entity.id
_entity.type
_entity.pdbx_description
1 polymer ?
#
loop_
_entity_poly.entity_id
_entity_poly.type
_entity_poly.pdbx_seq_one_letter_code
_entity_poly.pdbx_strand_id
1 'polypeptide(L)'
;MQMNAAATTQQMLDLFDITGIVHFGIAGNLNNSMSIGDVTIPKQFAHTGIWDWLKLNGTLGTNDVADLKIGSYNVPKMQGINLLGQIGYSYEEFFSESGKPDTAQPLLWLQITRKWLQFATSLEARHPYQLLF
;
A
#
# COMPACT_ATOMS: atom_id res chain seq x y z
N MET A 1 -7.49 3.48 8.41
CA MET A 1 -8.26 2.43 7.69
C MET A 1 -7.59 1.05 7.73
N GLN A 2 -6.27 0.95 7.61
CA GLN A 2 -5.55 -0.35 7.60
C GLN A 2 -5.83 -1.24 8.82
N MET A 3 -5.83 -0.67 10.04
CA MET A 3 -6.09 -1.44 11.26
C MET A 3 -7.49 -2.08 11.27
N ASN A 4 -8.53 -1.35 10.84
CA ASN A 4 -9.89 -1.90 10.78
C ASN A 4 -10.01 -2.97 9.71
N ALA A 5 -9.39 -2.77 8.53
CA ALA A 5 -9.37 -3.77 7.47
C ALA A 5 -8.68 -5.06 7.95
N ALA A 6 -7.50 -4.95 8.56
CA ALA A 6 -6.76 -6.07 9.12
C ALA A 6 -7.56 -6.80 10.22
N ALA A 7 -8.11 -6.07 11.19
CA ALA A 7 -8.90 -6.66 12.27
C ALA A 7 -10.15 -7.38 11.74
N THR A 8 -10.86 -6.78 10.77
CA THR A 8 -12.05 -7.39 10.18
C THR A 8 -11.67 -8.64 9.38
N THR A 9 -10.62 -8.59 8.57
CA THR A 9 -10.11 -9.76 7.85
C THR A 9 -9.71 -10.87 8.81
N GLN A 10 -9.01 -10.56 9.90
CA GLN A 10 -8.65 -11.56 10.91
C GLN A 10 -9.89 -12.19 11.55
N GLN A 11 -10.88 -11.38 11.93
CA GLN A 11 -12.14 -11.90 12.46
C GLN A 11 -12.86 -12.83 11.48
N MET A 12 -12.85 -12.51 10.17
CA MET A 12 -13.44 -13.41 9.16
C MET A 12 -12.69 -14.73 9.07
N LEU A 13 -11.36 -14.71 9.10
CA LEU A 13 -10.53 -15.90 9.07
C LEU A 13 -10.71 -16.77 10.33
N ASP A 14 -10.94 -16.16 11.49
CA ASP A 14 -11.15 -16.86 12.75
C ASP A 14 -12.52 -17.54 12.82
N LEU A 15 -13.54 -16.98 12.16
CA LEU A 15 -14.95 -17.42 12.27
C LEU A 15 -15.42 -18.29 11.11
N PHE A 16 -14.79 -18.20 9.94
CA PHE A 16 -15.23 -18.87 8.73
C PHE A 16 -14.10 -19.65 8.05
N ASP A 17 -14.46 -20.74 7.38
CA ASP A 17 -13.53 -21.46 6.49
C ASP A 17 -13.40 -20.72 5.15
N ILE A 18 -12.48 -19.76 5.10
CA ILE A 18 -12.27 -18.86 3.96
C ILE A 18 -11.31 -19.48 2.95
N THR A 19 -11.78 -19.72 1.72
CA THR A 19 -10.90 -20.15 0.59
C THR A 19 -10.22 -18.97 -0.12
N GLY A 20 -10.68 -17.74 0.13
CA GLY A 20 -9.98 -16.53 -0.28
C GLY A 20 -10.83 -15.27 -0.16
N ILE A 21 -10.19 -14.13 -0.39
CA ILE A 21 -10.74 -12.81 -0.06
C ILE A 21 -10.78 -11.95 -1.33
N VAL A 22 -11.94 -11.34 -1.57
CA VAL A 22 -12.09 -10.25 -2.53
C VAL A 22 -12.50 -9.00 -1.79
N HIS A 23 -11.71 -7.94 -1.91
CA HIS A 23 -12.04 -6.62 -1.40
C HIS A 23 -12.41 -5.71 -2.56
N PHE A 24 -13.51 -4.96 -2.44
CA PHE A 24 -13.95 -3.95 -3.40
C PHE A 24 -14.31 -2.65 -2.67
N GLY A 25 -14.23 -1.53 -3.38
CA GLY A 25 -14.53 -0.21 -2.85
C GLY A 25 -14.24 0.89 -3.87
N ILE A 26 -14.47 2.13 -3.47
CA ILE A 26 -14.18 3.32 -4.28
C ILE A 26 -12.76 3.84 -3.99
N ALA A 27 -12.11 4.38 -5.01
CA ALA A 27 -10.78 4.98 -4.89
C ALA A 27 -10.64 6.19 -5.80
N GLY A 28 -9.80 7.14 -5.40
CA GLY A 28 -9.27 8.14 -6.33
C GLY A 28 -8.26 7.47 -7.26
N ASN A 29 -8.20 7.93 -8.51
CA ASN A 29 -7.27 7.40 -9.50
C ASN A 29 -6.30 8.49 -9.99
N LEU A 30 -5.05 8.09 -10.25
CA LEU A 30 -3.97 8.96 -10.73
C LEU A 30 -3.75 8.84 -12.24
N ASN A 31 -4.41 7.90 -12.93
CA ASN A 31 -4.35 7.76 -14.38
C ASN A 31 -5.30 8.76 -15.06
N ASN A 32 -4.74 9.75 -15.77
CA ASN A 32 -5.50 10.80 -16.45
C ASN A 32 -6.45 10.32 -17.57
N SER A 33 -6.35 9.05 -17.98
CA SER A 33 -7.19 8.46 -19.02
C SER A 33 -8.45 7.78 -18.48
N MET A 34 -8.60 7.67 -17.15
CA MET A 34 -9.78 7.08 -16.54
C MET A 34 -10.80 8.12 -16.10
N SER A 35 -12.06 7.72 -16.09
CA SER A 35 -13.21 8.52 -15.69
C SER A 35 -13.76 8.09 -14.32
N ILE A 36 -14.58 8.95 -13.73
CA ILE A 36 -15.40 8.58 -12.57
C ILE A 36 -16.33 7.43 -12.98
N GLY A 37 -16.35 6.37 -12.17
CA GLY A 37 -17.15 5.18 -12.43
C GLY A 37 -16.38 4.06 -13.14
N ASP A 38 -15.17 4.32 -13.64
CA ASP A 38 -14.31 3.26 -14.16
C ASP A 38 -13.92 2.29 -13.04
N VAL A 39 -13.96 0.99 -13.36
CA VAL A 39 -13.53 -0.09 -12.47
C VAL A 39 -12.09 -0.45 -12.78
N THR A 40 -11.27 -0.60 -11.73
CA THR A 40 -9.89 -1.06 -11.86
C THR A 40 -9.69 -2.37 -11.13
N ILE A 41 -9.05 -3.31 -11.81
CA ILE A 41 -8.53 -4.53 -11.21
C ILE A 41 -7.01 -4.39 -11.09
N PRO A 42 -6.49 -4.10 -9.89
CA PRO A 42 -5.06 -3.86 -9.70
C PRO A 42 -4.26 -5.15 -9.89
N LYS A 43 -3.25 -5.08 -10.76
CA LYS A 43 -2.27 -6.17 -10.95
C LYS A 43 -1.27 -6.27 -9.81
N GLN A 44 -1.06 -5.14 -9.13
CA GLN A 44 -0.05 -4.96 -8.10
C GLN A 44 -0.55 -4.00 -7.03
N PHE A 45 -0.05 -4.16 -5.81
CA PHE A 45 -0.29 -3.23 -4.70
C PHE A 45 1.04 -2.86 -4.04
N ALA A 46 1.11 -1.66 -3.47
CA ALA A 46 2.21 -1.21 -2.64
C ALA A 46 1.67 -0.53 -1.39
N HIS A 47 2.32 -0.76 -0.24
CA HIS A 47 2.07 0.04 0.95
C HIS A 47 2.93 1.30 0.90
N THR A 48 2.35 2.42 0.50
CA THR A 48 3.05 3.69 0.29
C THR A 48 3.07 4.59 1.53
N GLY A 49 2.73 4.05 2.70
CA GLY A 49 2.52 4.78 3.95
C GLY A 49 3.61 4.60 5.00
N ILE A 50 4.63 3.78 4.73
CA ILE A 50 5.68 3.41 5.68
C ILE A 50 6.79 4.47 5.67
N TRP A 51 6.50 5.64 6.22
CA TRP A 51 7.43 6.76 6.29
C TRP A 51 7.76 7.12 7.72
N ASP A 52 9.05 7.26 8.02
CA ASP A 52 9.52 7.69 9.32
C ASP A 52 10.40 8.93 9.22
N TRP A 53 10.22 9.85 10.17
CA TRP A 53 11.13 10.98 10.35
C TRP A 53 12.41 10.50 11.00
N LEU A 54 13.53 10.86 10.38
CA LEU A 54 14.84 10.62 10.96
C LEU A 54 15.13 11.67 12.03
N LYS A 55 15.90 11.28 13.04
CA LYS A 55 16.51 12.23 13.98
C LYS A 55 17.34 13.26 13.20
N LEU A 56 17.51 14.46 13.75
CA LEU A 56 18.40 15.46 13.17
C LEU A 56 19.82 14.86 13.05
N ASN A 57 20.38 14.85 11.83
CA ASN A 57 21.63 14.17 11.46
C ASN A 57 21.62 12.63 11.57
N GLY A 58 20.43 12.02 11.64
CA GLY A 58 20.26 10.57 11.54
C GLY A 58 20.60 10.05 10.15
N THR A 59 20.92 8.77 10.07
CA THR A 59 21.12 8.05 8.81
C THR A 59 19.88 7.22 8.48
N LEU A 60 19.69 6.93 7.20
CA LEU A 60 18.65 6.00 6.77
C LEU A 60 18.85 4.63 7.42
N GLY A 61 17.74 3.99 7.76
CA GLY A 61 17.73 2.62 8.24
C GLY A 61 18.14 1.66 7.11
N THR A 62 18.59 0.46 7.48
CA THR A 62 18.91 -0.60 6.50
C THR A 62 17.70 -1.03 5.68
N ASN A 63 16.50 -0.73 6.19
CA ASN A 63 15.23 -1.13 5.59
C ASN A 63 14.63 0.00 4.71
N ASP A 64 15.25 1.18 4.70
CA ASP A 64 14.80 2.30 3.89
C ASP A 64 15.23 2.12 2.43
N VAL A 65 14.26 2.26 1.53
CA VAL A 65 14.44 2.09 0.07
C VAL A 65 14.43 3.42 -0.68
N ALA A 66 13.98 4.49 -0.04
CA ALA A 66 14.01 5.84 -0.57
C ALA A 66 14.02 6.88 0.56
N ASP A 67 14.36 8.13 0.23
CA ASP A 67 14.36 9.24 1.17
C ASP A 67 13.89 10.56 0.56
N LEU A 68 13.41 11.46 1.42
CA LEU A 68 13.15 12.85 1.06
C LEU A 68 13.83 13.79 2.07
N LYS A 69 14.74 14.62 1.57
CA LYS A 69 15.50 15.61 2.36
C LYS A 69 14.75 16.93 2.45
N ILE A 70 13.66 16.94 3.23
CA ILE A 70 12.82 18.12 3.44
C ILE A 70 13.64 19.31 3.97
N GLY A 71 14.67 19.03 4.76
CA GLY A 71 15.56 20.02 5.36
C GLY A 71 16.36 20.86 4.36
N SER A 72 16.50 20.38 3.13
CA SER A 72 17.14 21.12 2.02
C SER A 72 16.26 22.23 1.44
N TYR A 73 14.97 22.25 1.79
CA TYR A 73 14.00 23.22 1.29
C TYR A 73 13.74 24.28 2.36
N ASN A 74 14.19 25.51 2.12
CA ASN A 74 14.01 26.67 2.99
C ASN A 74 13.66 27.91 2.16
N VAL A 75 12.79 28.77 2.72
CA VAL A 75 12.48 30.10 2.20
C VAL A 75 12.53 31.10 3.37
N PRO A 76 13.41 32.13 3.34
CA PRO A 76 14.45 32.37 2.32
C PRO A 76 15.55 31.30 2.34
N LYS A 77 16.12 31.02 1.17
CA LYS A 77 17.16 29.99 1.01
C LYS A 77 18.39 30.33 1.85
N MET A 78 19.00 29.30 2.45
CA MET A 78 20.23 29.39 3.26
C MET A 78 20.11 30.16 4.60
N GLN A 79 18.90 30.47 5.08
CA GLN A 79 18.70 30.94 6.45
C GLN A 79 18.26 29.80 7.38
N GLY A 80 19.04 29.56 8.43
CA GLY A 80 18.71 28.62 9.49
C GLY A 80 18.77 27.15 9.08
N ILE A 81 18.55 26.27 10.06
CA ILE A 81 18.43 24.82 9.86
C ILE A 81 16.94 24.49 9.83
N ASN A 82 16.50 23.82 8.77
CA ASN A 82 15.15 23.26 8.74
C ASN A 82 15.10 21.98 9.58
N LEU A 83 14.45 22.09 10.73
CA LEU A 83 14.35 21.00 11.72
C LEU A 83 13.42 19.86 11.29
N LEU A 84 12.69 20.00 10.17
CA LEU A 84 12.01 18.87 9.56
C LEU A 84 13.03 17.82 9.10
N GLY A 85 14.21 18.22 8.58
CA GLY A 85 15.26 17.24 8.31
C GLY A 85 14.89 16.26 7.18
N GLN A 86 14.88 14.95 7.45
CA GLN A 86 14.73 13.92 6.42
C GLN A 86 13.69 12.87 6.83
N ILE A 87 12.95 12.37 5.85
CA ILE A 87 12.09 11.18 5.99
C ILE A 87 12.67 10.03 5.18
N GLY A 88 12.59 8.82 5.73
CA GLY A 88 12.89 7.56 5.05
C GLY A 88 11.58 6.84 4.68
N TYR A 89 11.58 6.13 3.56
CA TYR A 89 10.51 5.22 3.16
C TYR A 89 11.02 3.80 3.22
N SER A 90 10.39 2.96 4.04
CA SER A 90 10.79 1.56 4.21
C SER A 90 9.91 0.61 3.39
N TYR A 91 10.41 -0.60 3.15
CA TYR A 91 9.59 -1.68 2.59
C TYR A 91 8.58 -2.24 3.61
N GLU A 92 7.58 -2.97 3.12
CA GLU A 92 6.67 -3.78 3.95
C GLU A 92 7.32 -5.11 4.34
N GLU A 93 7.03 -5.61 5.53
CA GLU A 93 7.46 -6.93 5.99
C GLU A 93 6.39 -7.98 5.64
N PHE A 94 6.62 -8.72 4.55
CA PHE A 94 5.67 -9.71 4.07
C PHE A 94 5.98 -11.11 4.59
N PHE A 95 4.98 -11.78 5.16
CA PHE A 95 5.07 -13.16 5.61
C PHE A 95 4.28 -14.07 4.67
N SER A 96 4.95 -15.02 4.03
CA SER A 96 4.32 -15.97 3.11
C SER A 96 3.98 -17.27 3.82
N GLU A 97 2.79 -17.83 3.53
CA GLU A 97 2.41 -19.19 3.94
C GLU A 97 3.39 -20.26 3.41
N SER A 98 3.89 -20.09 2.18
CA SER A 98 4.88 -20.98 1.59
C SER A 98 6.32 -20.68 2.05
N GLY A 99 6.49 -19.66 2.89
CA GLY A 99 7.78 -19.19 3.39
C GLY A 99 8.25 -19.93 4.64
N LYS A 100 9.33 -19.42 5.24
CA LYS A 100 9.71 -19.84 6.60
C LYS A 100 8.81 -19.08 7.58
N PRO A 101 8.22 -19.77 8.58
CA PRO A 101 7.53 -19.09 9.68
C PRO A 101 8.41 -18.01 10.31
N ASP A 102 7.77 -16.91 10.74
CA ASP A 102 8.41 -15.78 11.42
C ASP A 102 9.57 -15.11 10.66
N THR A 103 9.68 -15.36 9.36
CA THR A 103 10.70 -14.76 8.51
C THR A 103 10.05 -13.83 7.50
N ALA A 104 10.15 -12.52 7.76
CA ALA A 104 9.68 -11.49 6.86
C ALA A 104 10.50 -11.44 5.57
N GLN A 105 9.82 -11.13 4.47
CA GLN A 105 10.43 -10.79 3.18
C GLN A 105 10.16 -9.32 2.89
N PRO A 106 11.17 -8.54 2.48
CA PRO A 106 10.96 -7.15 2.10
C PRO A 106 10.08 -7.07 0.85
N LEU A 107 9.00 -6.29 0.92
CA LEU A 107 8.04 -6.18 -0.16
C LEU A 107 7.73 -4.71 -0.47
N LEU A 108 8.02 -4.32 -1.71
CA LEU A 108 7.61 -3.02 -2.25
C LEU A 108 6.32 -3.13 -3.06
N TRP A 109 6.26 -4.14 -3.94
CA TRP A 109 5.13 -4.41 -4.82
C TRP A 109 4.64 -5.84 -4.64
N LEU A 110 3.44 -6.00 -4.10
CA LEU A 110 2.75 -7.28 -4.07
C LEU A 110 2.14 -7.57 -5.45
N GLN A 111 2.54 -8.67 -6.07
CA GLN A 111 1.99 -9.12 -7.35
C GLN A 111 0.77 -10.00 -7.14
N ILE A 112 -0.33 -9.73 -7.85
CA ILE A 112 -1.51 -10.59 -7.80
C ILE A 112 -1.39 -11.71 -8.82
N THR A 113 -1.75 -12.93 -8.40
CA THR A 113 -1.68 -14.09 -9.29
C THR A 113 -2.72 -14.01 -10.40
N ARG A 114 -2.42 -14.61 -11.56
CA ARG A 114 -3.34 -14.64 -12.72
C ARG A 114 -4.72 -15.21 -12.37
N LYS A 115 -4.77 -16.22 -11.50
CA LYS A 115 -6.03 -16.84 -11.04
C LYS A 115 -6.93 -15.80 -10.36
N TRP A 116 -6.39 -15.01 -9.44
CA TRP A 116 -7.15 -13.98 -8.73
C TRP A 116 -7.53 -12.80 -9.63
N LEU A 117 -6.66 -12.41 -10.56
CA LEU A 117 -6.99 -11.39 -11.56
C LEU A 117 -8.16 -11.82 -12.44
N GLN A 118 -8.12 -13.05 -12.98
CA GLN A 118 -9.21 -13.59 -13.80
C GLN A 118 -10.53 -13.68 -13.01
N PHE A 119 -10.45 -14.10 -11.75
CA PHE A 119 -11.62 -14.16 -10.87
C PHE A 119 -12.23 -12.76 -10.68
N ALA A 120 -11.41 -11.75 -10.34
CA ALA A 120 -11.87 -10.38 -10.17
C ALA A 120 -12.47 -9.79 -11.46
N THR A 121 -11.88 -10.05 -12.63
CA THR A 121 -12.41 -9.62 -13.94
C THR A 121 -13.79 -10.20 -14.22
N SER A 122 -14.05 -11.44 -13.79
CA SER A 122 -15.37 -12.04 -13.92
C SER A 122 -16.45 -11.37 -13.06
N LEU A 123 -16.06 -10.67 -11.98
CA LEU A 123 -16.99 -9.96 -11.10
C LEU A 123 -17.35 -8.59 -11.67
N GLU A 124 -16.38 -7.87 -12.23
CA GLU A 124 -16.59 -6.61 -12.95
C GLU A 124 -17.60 -6.80 -14.10
N ALA A 125 -17.38 -7.80 -14.96
CA ALA A 125 -18.22 -8.03 -16.13
C ALA A 125 -19.69 -8.38 -15.81
N ARG A 126 -19.97 -8.85 -14.59
CA ARG A 126 -21.32 -9.26 -14.15
C ARG A 126 -22.16 -8.11 -13.58
N HIS A 127 -21.56 -6.96 -13.28
CA HIS A 127 -22.27 -5.82 -12.66
C HIS A 127 -21.99 -4.46 -13.34
N PRO A 128 -22.25 -4.28 -14.65
CA PRO A 128 -21.98 -3.02 -15.33
C PRO A 128 -22.91 -1.84 -14.94
N TYR A 129 -23.94 -2.03 -14.10
CA TYR A 129 -25.00 -1.02 -13.89
C TYR A 129 -25.44 -0.77 -12.44
N GLN A 130 -24.71 -1.20 -11.41
CA GLN A 130 -25.22 -1.05 -10.03
C GLN A 130 -24.12 -0.74 -9.00
N LEU A 131 -23.49 0.43 -9.14
CA LEU A 131 -22.84 1.14 -8.03
C LEU A 131 -23.16 2.64 -8.19
N LEU A 132 -24.42 2.99 -7.95
CA LEU A 132 -24.84 4.38 -7.73
C LEU A 132 -24.97 4.58 -6.21
N PHE A 133 -24.01 5.34 -5.67
CA PHE A 133 -23.87 5.89 -4.32
C PHE A 133 -23.54 4.91 -3.18
#